data_AF-A0A973CUJ8-F1
#
_entry.id   AF-A0A973CUJ8-F1
#
_cell.length_a   1.000
_cell.length_b   1.000
_cell.length_c   1.000
_cell.angle_alpha   90.00
_cell.angle_beta   90.00
_cell.angle_gamma   90.00
#
_symmetry.space_group_name_H-M   'P 1'
#
loop_
_entity.id
_entity.type
_entity.pdbx_description
1 polymer ?
#
loop_
_entity_poly.entity_id
_entity_poly.type
_entity_poly.pdbx_seq_one_letter_code
_entity_poly.pdbx_strand_id
1 'polypeptide(L)'
;MGKSFLVANLAVSMARSGHRVVAVDCDLEGANLHTLLGLRRPLHSFAEYVAGRETDVRKLAEPTPVENLRLIAGTGVDLGSAQPEQNQRLDFLDSLRGMDADFVLLDLGAGSSASVLDYFMVSDDGLVVIAPEPTAVENAYTFMRAAFYRRLRLAMVEPEVRRLVSVAMDQRNESGIRSPYELLREVERLDPAEGVHFASVMRAFRPRLVVNGVRGTEDIRLGFSIKTLCSKYYAIEPEYLGYVSYDEQVREAVRACRPVVDIAPDSSAAVYIERIARKLAEGPGEEVP
;
A
#
# COMPACT_ATOMS: atom_id res chain seq x y z
N MET A 1 -8.28 -11.20 0.41
CA MET A 1 -7.83 -9.80 0.59
C MET A 1 -8.39 -8.91 -0.52
N GLY A 2 -9.35 -8.03 -0.22
CA GLY A 2 -9.96 -7.10 -1.18
C GLY A 2 -9.22 -5.76 -1.32
N LYS A 3 -7.93 -5.79 -1.70
CA LYS A 3 -7.11 -4.56 -1.83
C LYS A 3 -7.59 -3.68 -3.00
N SER A 4 -7.64 -4.24 -4.20
CA SER A 4 -8.17 -3.58 -5.40
C SER A 4 -9.58 -3.06 -5.20
N PHE A 5 -10.42 -3.83 -4.50
CA PHE A 5 -11.76 -3.38 -4.09
C PHE A 5 -11.70 -2.13 -3.22
N LEU A 6 -10.88 -2.12 -2.18
CA LEU A 6 -10.75 -0.97 -1.31
C LEU A 6 -10.18 0.24 -2.07
N VAL A 7 -9.13 0.04 -2.88
CA VAL A 7 -8.52 1.10 -3.70
C VAL A 7 -9.54 1.73 -4.65
N ALA A 8 -10.31 0.92 -5.38
CA ALA A 8 -11.35 1.41 -6.29
C ALA A 8 -12.36 2.31 -5.56
N ASN A 9 -12.86 1.87 -4.41
CA ASN A 9 -13.87 2.63 -3.68
C ASN A 9 -13.30 3.86 -2.97
N LEU A 10 -12.07 3.79 -2.46
CA LEU A 10 -11.36 4.96 -1.90
C LEU A 10 -11.15 6.01 -2.99
N ALA A 11 -10.69 5.61 -4.18
CA ALA A 11 -10.48 6.50 -5.31
C ALA A 11 -11.77 7.24 -5.70
N VAL A 12 -12.89 6.50 -5.76
CA VAL A 12 -14.20 7.05 -6.09
C VAL A 12 -14.71 8.00 -4.99
N SER A 13 -14.54 7.63 -3.73
CA SER A 13 -14.95 8.45 -2.57
C SER A 13 -14.18 9.78 -2.54
N MET A 14 -12.86 9.72 -2.71
CA MET A 14 -11.98 10.89 -2.77
C MET A 14 -12.31 11.79 -3.97
N ALA A 15 -12.52 11.21 -5.15
CA ALA A 15 -12.85 11.96 -6.35
C ALA A 15 -14.20 12.69 -6.25
N ARG A 16 -15.21 12.03 -5.68
CA ARG A 16 -16.54 12.62 -5.39
C ARG A 16 -16.49 13.72 -4.34
N SER A 17 -15.50 13.67 -3.45
CA SER A 17 -15.23 14.75 -2.49
C SER A 17 -14.54 15.96 -3.12
N GLY A 18 -14.31 15.95 -4.43
CA GLY A 18 -13.76 17.06 -5.20
C GLY A 18 -12.25 16.99 -5.44
N HIS A 19 -11.59 15.92 -5.00
CA HIS A 19 -10.15 15.74 -5.22
C HIS A 19 -9.87 15.18 -6.61
N ARG A 20 -8.76 15.62 -7.22
CA ARG A 20 -8.23 15.02 -8.45
C ARG A 20 -7.46 13.76 -8.09
N VAL A 21 -7.95 12.61 -8.50
CA VAL A 21 -7.42 11.30 -8.12
C VAL A 21 -6.90 10.56 -9.34
N VAL A 22 -5.73 9.94 -9.20
CA VAL A 22 -5.21 8.95 -10.16
C VAL A 22 -5.07 7.62 -9.44
N ALA A 23 -5.83 6.62 -9.89
CA ALA A 23 -5.65 5.25 -9.45
C ALA A 23 -4.69 4.53 -10.41
N VAL A 24 -3.79 3.72 -9.89
CA VAL A 24 -2.78 2.99 -10.67
C VAL A 24 -2.85 1.53 -10.29
N ASP A 25 -3.02 0.65 -11.28
CA ASP A 25 -3.00 -0.80 -11.07
C ASP A 25 -1.58 -1.32 -11.33
N CYS A 26 -0.83 -1.56 -10.25
CA CYS A 26 0.54 -2.06 -10.30
C CYS A 26 0.63 -3.60 -10.28
N ASP A 27 -0.51 -4.30 -10.16
CA ASP A 27 -0.60 -5.76 -10.22
C ASP A 27 -0.74 -6.23 -11.67
N LEU A 28 0.35 -6.19 -12.43
CA LEU A 28 0.38 -6.57 -13.84
C LEU A 28 0.04 -8.07 -14.08
N GLU A 29 0.19 -8.93 -13.08
CA GLU A 29 -0.14 -10.36 -13.17
C GLU A 29 -1.62 -10.64 -12.94
N GLY A 30 -2.29 -9.79 -12.16
CA GLY A 30 -3.68 -9.94 -11.71
C GLY A 30 -4.51 -8.67 -11.86
N ALA A 31 -4.28 -7.88 -12.92
CA ALA A 31 -4.87 -6.55 -13.09
C ALA A 31 -6.40 -6.61 -13.09
N ASN A 32 -7.03 -5.94 -12.12
CA ASN A 32 -8.48 -6.00 -11.89
C ASN A 32 -9.10 -4.63 -11.57
N LEU A 33 -8.29 -3.58 -11.38
CA LEU A 33 -8.78 -2.29 -10.89
C LEU A 33 -9.71 -1.60 -11.91
N HIS A 34 -9.37 -1.70 -13.20
CA HIS A 34 -10.20 -1.20 -14.30
C HIS A 34 -11.63 -1.75 -14.26
N THR A 35 -11.78 -3.06 -14.03
CA THR A 35 -13.08 -3.73 -13.94
C THR A 35 -13.87 -3.23 -12.73
N LEU A 36 -13.23 -3.02 -11.58
CA LEU A 36 -13.89 -2.50 -10.37
C LEU A 36 -14.36 -1.04 -10.50
N LEU A 37 -13.72 -0.28 -11.40
CA LEU A 37 -14.09 1.10 -11.74
C LEU A 37 -15.07 1.19 -12.93
N GLY A 38 -15.55 0.05 -13.45
CA GLY A 38 -16.49 0.01 -14.57
C GLY A 38 -15.88 0.23 -15.96
N LEU A 39 -14.55 0.26 -16.05
CA LEU A 39 -13.81 0.35 -17.31
C LEU A 39 -13.57 -1.06 -17.86
N ARG A 40 -14.27 -1.42 -18.95
CA ARG A 40 -14.17 -2.77 -19.53
C ARG A 40 -12.91 -3.01 -20.36
N ARG A 41 -12.41 -1.96 -21.02
CA ARG A 41 -11.25 -2.02 -21.93
C ARG A 41 -10.49 -0.70 -21.88
N PRO A 42 -9.49 -0.57 -21.00
CA PRO A 42 -8.50 0.50 -21.08
C PRO A 42 -7.84 0.50 -22.47
N LEU A 43 -7.55 1.67 -23.03
CA LEU A 43 -6.85 1.82 -24.31
C LEU A 43 -5.31 1.77 -24.14
N HIS A 44 -4.84 2.21 -22.98
CA HIS A 44 -3.48 2.32 -22.53
C HIS A 44 -3.29 1.57 -21.22
N SER A 45 -2.07 1.09 -21.01
CA SER A 45 -1.74 0.40 -19.77
C SER A 45 -0.32 0.61 -19.32
N PHE A 46 -0.10 0.36 -18.04
CA PHE A 46 1.23 0.31 -17.46
C PHE A 46 2.13 -0.73 -18.15
N ALA A 47 1.56 -1.79 -18.75
CA ALA A 47 2.34 -2.75 -19.52
C ALA A 47 2.98 -2.12 -20.78
N GLU A 48 2.40 -1.07 -21.38
CA GLU A 48 3.04 -0.32 -22.47
C GLU A 48 4.30 0.39 -22.01
N TYR A 49 4.29 0.93 -20.79
CA TYR A 49 5.46 1.53 -20.17
C TYR A 49 6.55 0.50 -19.91
N VAL A 50 6.19 -0.64 -19.31
CA VAL A 50 7.13 -1.75 -19.07
C VAL A 50 7.74 -2.24 -20.38
N ALA A 51 6.95 -2.35 -21.45
CA ALA A 51 7.43 -2.75 -22.78
C ALA A 51 8.22 -1.66 -23.52
N GLY A 52 8.36 -0.45 -22.96
CA GLY A 52 9.03 0.69 -23.58
C GLY A 52 8.29 1.27 -24.80
N ARG A 53 7.00 0.94 -24.97
CA ARG A 53 6.16 1.43 -26.08
C ARG A 53 5.65 2.85 -25.86
N GLU A 54 5.46 3.24 -24.60
CA GLU A 54 5.16 4.62 -24.18
C GLU A 54 6.05 4.95 -22.98
N THR A 55 6.64 6.14 -22.97
CA THR A 55 7.55 6.59 -21.89
C THR A 55 6.94 7.71 -21.06
N ASP A 56 5.92 8.38 -21.57
CA ASP A 56 5.18 9.41 -20.86
C ASP A 56 4.04 8.81 -20.05
N VAL A 57 4.27 8.64 -18.75
CA VAL A 57 3.30 8.09 -17.79
C VAL A 57 1.97 8.84 -17.81
N ARG A 58 1.97 10.15 -18.11
CA ARG A 58 0.75 10.98 -18.10
C ARG A 58 -0.24 10.57 -19.19
N LYS A 59 0.25 10.01 -20.29
CA LYS A 59 -0.59 9.52 -21.40
C LYS A 59 -1.26 8.18 -21.10
N LEU A 60 -0.75 7.45 -20.11
CA LEU A 60 -1.33 6.18 -19.67
C LEU A 60 -2.56 6.38 -18.77
N ALA A 61 -2.76 7.60 -18.24
CA ALA A 61 -3.82 7.92 -17.32
C ALA A 61 -5.11 8.27 -18.08
N GLU A 62 -6.09 7.36 -18.06
CA GLU A 62 -7.36 7.49 -18.76
C GLU A 62 -8.47 8.02 -17.86
N PRO A 63 -9.42 8.81 -18.39
CA PRO A 63 -10.61 9.17 -17.64
C PRO A 63 -11.46 7.94 -17.30
N THR A 64 -12.02 7.93 -16.10
CA THR A 64 -13.02 6.93 -15.69
C THR A 64 -14.44 7.49 -15.84
N PRO A 65 -15.50 6.69 -15.67
CA PRO A 65 -16.87 7.20 -15.57
C PRO A 65 -17.13 8.13 -14.37
N VAL A 66 -16.19 8.23 -13.43
CA VAL A 66 -16.27 9.11 -12.27
C VAL A 66 -15.46 10.37 -12.53
N GLU A 67 -16.11 11.54 -12.38
CA GLU A 67 -15.46 12.84 -12.52
C GLU A 67 -14.28 12.96 -11.55
N ASN A 68 -13.22 13.67 -11.96
CA ASN A 68 -11.96 13.84 -11.22
C ASN A 68 -11.16 12.55 -10.95
N LEU A 69 -11.59 11.39 -11.47
CA LEU A 69 -10.86 10.13 -11.34
C LEU A 69 -10.29 9.68 -12.68
N ARG A 70 -8.97 9.48 -12.70
CA ARG A 70 -8.24 8.83 -13.80
C ARG A 70 -7.66 7.48 -13.37
N LEU A 71 -7.45 6.60 -14.33
CA LEU A 71 -6.87 5.26 -14.12
C LEU A 71 -5.66 5.04 -15.03
N ILE A 72 -4.56 4.57 -14.46
CA ILE A 72 -3.50 3.87 -15.18
C ILE A 72 -3.75 2.37 -14.98
N ALA A 73 -4.24 1.69 -16.00
CA ALA A 73 -4.60 0.28 -15.91
C ALA A 73 -3.39 -0.65 -16.00
N GLY A 74 -3.46 -1.82 -15.36
CA GLY A 74 -2.38 -2.81 -15.37
C GLY A 74 -2.43 -3.77 -16.57
N THR A 75 -3.32 -3.53 -17.55
CA THR A 75 -3.66 -4.57 -18.55
C THR A 75 -2.60 -4.74 -19.63
N GLY A 76 -1.94 -5.89 -19.67
CA GLY A 76 -1.25 -6.39 -20.85
C GLY A 76 -0.58 -7.74 -20.59
N VAL A 77 -1.22 -8.82 -21.05
CA VAL A 77 -0.62 -10.16 -21.14
C VAL A 77 0.38 -10.16 -22.29
N ASP A 78 1.49 -9.47 -22.13
CA ASP A 78 2.71 -9.77 -22.88
C ASP A 78 3.49 -10.77 -22.02
N LEU A 79 3.85 -11.93 -22.58
CA LEU A 79 4.60 -13.01 -21.93
C LEU A 79 6.04 -12.62 -21.51
N GLY A 80 6.36 -11.32 -21.51
CA GLY A 80 7.63 -10.74 -21.09
C GLY A 80 7.73 -10.51 -19.58
N SER A 81 8.68 -9.67 -19.15
CA SER A 81 8.83 -9.29 -17.75
C SER A 81 7.57 -8.59 -17.24
N ALA A 82 6.87 -9.24 -16.31
CA ALA A 82 5.62 -8.74 -15.71
C ALA A 82 5.82 -7.48 -14.84
N GLN A 83 7.05 -6.99 -14.65
CA GLN A 83 7.36 -5.79 -13.87
C GLN A 83 8.51 -5.01 -14.54
N PRO A 84 8.52 -3.67 -14.42
CA PRO A 84 9.63 -2.86 -14.92
C PRO A 84 10.93 -3.15 -14.17
N GLU A 85 12.06 -2.92 -14.84
CA GLU A 85 13.37 -2.91 -14.20
C GLU A 85 13.45 -1.83 -13.11
N GLN A 86 14.43 -1.95 -12.21
CA GLN A 86 14.54 -1.05 -11.05
C GLN A 86 14.61 0.44 -11.43
N ASN A 87 15.41 0.81 -12.43
CA ASN A 87 15.56 2.21 -12.84
C ASN A 87 14.27 2.74 -13.48
N GLN A 88 13.70 1.99 -14.42
CA GLN A 88 12.43 2.32 -15.06
C GLN A 88 11.29 2.47 -14.04
N ARG A 89 11.29 1.67 -12.98
CA ARG A 89 10.31 1.78 -11.88
C ARG A 89 10.49 3.04 -11.04
N LEU A 90 11.74 3.47 -10.80
CA LEU A 90 12.01 4.73 -10.10
C LEU A 90 11.60 5.93 -10.96
N ASP A 91 11.87 5.89 -12.27
CA ASP A 91 11.45 6.93 -13.22
C ASP A 91 9.92 7.01 -13.32
N PHE A 92 9.24 5.86 -13.30
CA PHE A 92 7.78 5.79 -13.23
C PHE A 92 7.24 6.47 -11.98
N LEU A 93 7.78 6.11 -10.82
CA LEU A 93 7.36 6.67 -9.53
C LEU A 93 7.59 8.19 -9.45
N ASP A 94 8.70 8.69 -9.99
CA ASP A 94 8.97 10.12 -10.06
C ASP A 94 7.98 10.82 -11.00
N SER A 95 7.66 10.20 -12.14
CA SER A 95 6.66 10.71 -13.08
C SER A 95 5.26 10.78 -12.45
N LEU A 96 4.91 9.83 -11.58
CA LEU A 96 3.63 9.84 -10.85
C LEU A 96 3.52 11.04 -9.90
N ARG A 97 4.62 11.43 -9.24
CA ARG A 97 4.66 12.63 -8.36
C ARG A 97 4.42 13.92 -9.13
N GLY A 98 4.79 13.97 -10.40
CA GLY A 98 4.57 15.10 -11.29
C GLY A 98 3.18 15.15 -11.95
N MET A 99 2.29 14.21 -11.64
CA MET A 99 0.94 14.23 -12.20
C MET A 99 0.09 15.36 -11.62
N ASP A 100 -0.80 15.90 -12.44
CA ASP A 100 -1.82 16.88 -12.01
C ASP A 100 -2.94 16.17 -11.21
N ALA A 101 -2.63 15.80 -9.97
CA ALA A 101 -3.53 15.08 -9.07
C ALA A 101 -3.25 15.51 -7.62
N ASP A 102 -4.30 15.50 -6.80
CA ASP A 102 -4.19 15.71 -5.35
C ASP A 102 -3.84 14.38 -4.65
N PHE A 103 -4.29 13.24 -5.22
CA PHE A 103 -3.98 11.90 -4.73
C PHE A 103 -3.60 10.94 -5.85
N VAL A 104 -2.56 10.14 -5.62
CA VAL A 104 -2.21 8.98 -6.46
C VAL A 104 -2.33 7.71 -5.61
N LEU A 105 -3.23 6.81 -5.98
CA LEU A 105 -3.48 5.55 -5.27
C LEU A 105 -2.88 4.38 -6.05
N LEU A 106 -1.91 3.69 -5.45
CA LEU A 106 -1.27 2.52 -6.04
C LEU A 106 -1.92 1.23 -5.53
N ASP A 107 -2.57 0.47 -6.41
CA ASP A 107 -3.05 -0.87 -6.11
C ASP A 107 -1.91 -1.86 -6.34
N LEU A 108 -1.40 -2.41 -5.23
CA LEU A 108 -0.27 -3.32 -5.26
C LEU A 108 -0.74 -4.78 -5.28
N GLY A 109 0.00 -5.63 -6.00
CA GLY A 109 -0.21 -7.07 -5.97
C GLY A 109 -0.05 -7.69 -4.60
N ALA A 110 -0.41 -8.97 -4.47
CA ALA A 110 -0.18 -9.70 -3.22
C ALA A 110 1.32 -10.02 -3.00
N GLY A 111 1.71 -10.23 -1.75
CA GLY A 111 3.04 -10.72 -1.39
C GLY A 111 4.02 -9.63 -0.94
N SER A 112 5.31 -9.97 -0.93
CA SER A 112 6.40 -9.13 -0.42
C SER A 112 7.58 -9.09 -1.40
N SER A 113 7.30 -9.12 -2.71
CA SER A 113 8.32 -8.99 -3.74
C SER A 113 9.01 -7.62 -3.65
N ALA A 114 10.25 -7.52 -4.15
CA ALA A 114 10.97 -6.24 -4.17
C ALA A 114 10.19 -5.15 -4.94
N SER A 115 9.45 -5.54 -5.97
CA SER A 115 8.53 -4.67 -6.72
C SER A 115 7.50 -3.99 -5.83
N VAL A 116 6.72 -4.80 -5.10
CA VAL A 116 5.67 -4.32 -4.18
C VAL A 116 6.28 -3.47 -3.06
N LEU A 117 7.41 -3.91 -2.49
CA LEU A 117 8.06 -3.18 -1.41
C LEU A 117 8.52 -1.80 -1.86
N ASP A 118 9.14 -1.65 -3.04
CA ASP A 118 9.61 -0.32 -3.45
C ASP A 118 8.42 0.61 -3.78
N TYR A 119 7.33 0.12 -4.37
CA TYR A 119 6.11 0.93 -4.53
C TYR A 119 5.57 1.40 -3.18
N PHE A 120 5.48 0.49 -2.19
CA PHE A 120 5.05 0.81 -0.83
C PHE A 120 6.00 1.78 -0.10
N MET A 121 7.29 1.72 -0.41
CA MET A 121 8.30 2.57 0.22
C MET A 121 8.31 4.00 -0.30
N VAL A 122 7.90 4.21 -1.56
CA VAL A 122 7.93 5.51 -2.22
C VAL A 122 6.64 6.30 -2.04
N SER A 123 5.52 5.63 -1.73
CA SER A 123 4.27 6.29 -1.34
C SER A 123 4.43 7.05 -0.02
N ASP A 124 3.84 8.25 0.06
CA ASP A 124 3.82 9.06 1.28
C ASP A 124 3.11 8.32 2.43
N ASP A 125 1.99 7.66 2.11
CA ASP A 125 1.18 6.88 3.04
C ASP A 125 1.06 5.41 2.59
N GLY A 126 1.80 4.53 3.27
CA GLY A 126 1.70 3.08 3.05
C GLY A 126 0.48 2.47 3.74
N LEU A 127 -0.54 2.07 2.97
CA LEU A 127 -1.77 1.45 3.49
C LEU A 127 -1.70 -0.08 3.44
N VAL A 128 -1.84 -0.74 4.59
CA VAL A 128 -1.89 -2.20 4.72
C VAL A 128 -3.31 -2.65 5.03
N VAL A 129 -3.85 -3.50 4.15
CA VAL A 129 -5.19 -4.09 4.28
C VAL A 129 -5.09 -5.50 4.82
N ILE A 130 -5.79 -5.77 5.91
CA ILE A 130 -5.77 -7.05 6.62
C ILE A 130 -7.17 -7.65 6.64
N ALA A 131 -7.31 -8.94 6.34
CA ALA A 131 -8.56 -9.68 6.58
C ALA A 131 -8.48 -10.40 7.94
N PRO A 132 -9.62 -10.63 8.62
CA PRO A 132 -9.68 -11.38 9.88
C PRO A 132 -9.53 -12.89 9.66
N GLU A 133 -8.48 -13.28 8.93
CA GLU A 133 -8.11 -14.67 8.65
C GLU A 133 -6.70 -14.89 9.20
N PRO A 134 -6.40 -15.99 9.92
CA PRO A 134 -5.08 -16.19 10.55
C PRO A 134 -3.90 -16.04 9.57
N THR A 135 -4.04 -16.57 8.35
CA THR A 135 -3.02 -16.47 7.30
C THR A 135 -2.86 -15.05 6.77
N ALA A 136 -3.95 -14.27 6.69
CA ALA A 136 -3.92 -12.86 6.31
C ALA A 136 -3.16 -12.00 7.33
N VAL A 137 -3.33 -12.29 8.62
CA VAL A 137 -2.63 -11.63 9.73
C VAL A 137 -1.13 -11.93 9.68
N GLU A 138 -0.75 -13.20 9.50
CA GLU A 138 0.66 -13.61 9.38
C GLU A 138 1.34 -12.98 8.15
N ASN A 139 0.66 -12.96 7.01
CA ASN A 139 1.15 -12.33 5.79
C ASN A 139 1.37 -10.82 5.98
N ALA A 140 0.43 -10.12 6.63
CA ALA A 140 0.58 -8.70 6.93
C ALA A 140 1.79 -8.43 7.85
N TYR A 141 1.99 -9.28 8.87
CA TYR A 141 3.14 -9.16 9.77
C TYR A 141 4.47 -9.38 9.02
N THR A 142 4.53 -10.37 8.14
CA THR A 142 5.70 -10.66 7.30
C THR A 142 5.98 -9.51 6.34
N PHE A 143 4.93 -8.95 5.71
CA PHE A 143 5.04 -7.79 4.83
C PHE A 143 5.56 -6.56 5.58
N MET A 144 4.97 -6.23 6.72
CA MET A 144 5.37 -5.09 7.56
C MET A 144 6.84 -5.19 7.97
N ARG A 145 7.30 -6.41 8.33
CA ARG A 145 8.71 -6.68 8.62
C ARG A 145 9.61 -6.43 7.42
N ALA A 146 9.23 -6.96 6.25
CA ALA A 146 9.99 -6.81 5.03
C ALA A 146 10.08 -5.33 4.60
N ALA A 147 8.97 -4.59 4.66
CA ALA A 147 8.91 -3.16 4.38
C ALA A 147 9.77 -2.34 5.34
N PHE A 148 9.68 -2.62 6.64
CA PHE A 148 10.50 -1.97 7.66
C PHE A 148 12.00 -2.14 7.39
N TYR A 149 12.47 -3.37 7.20
CA TYR A 149 13.90 -3.60 6.92
C TYR A 149 14.34 -3.10 5.56
N ARG A 150 13.46 -3.14 4.54
CA ARG A 150 13.73 -2.53 3.24
C ARG A 150 13.97 -1.03 3.38
N ARG A 151 13.12 -0.32 4.15
CA ARG A 151 13.29 1.12 4.45
C ARG A 151 14.64 1.41 5.07
N LEU A 152 15.00 0.65 6.11
CA LEU A 152 16.27 0.80 6.78
C LEU A 152 17.43 0.61 5.79
N ARG A 153 17.43 -0.50 5.06
CA ARG A 153 18.50 -0.79 4.08
C ARG A 153 18.68 0.31 3.04
N LEU A 154 17.59 0.93 2.58
CA LEU A 154 17.64 2.03 1.61
C LEU A 154 18.15 3.34 2.21
N ALA A 155 17.90 3.58 3.50
CA ALA A 155 18.31 4.80 4.20
C ALA A 155 19.77 4.77 4.66
N MET A 156 20.29 3.60 5.04
CA MET A 156 21.68 3.48 5.52
C MET A 156 22.66 3.73 4.38
N VAL A 157 23.77 4.41 4.65
CA VAL A 157 24.84 4.70 3.68
C VAL A 157 25.98 3.70 3.87
N GLU A 158 26.32 3.41 5.12
CA GLU A 158 27.47 2.58 5.47
C GLU A 158 27.26 1.10 5.04
N PRO A 159 28.19 0.51 4.25
CA PRO A 159 28.06 -0.85 3.72
C PRO A 159 27.93 -1.96 4.77
N GLU A 160 28.64 -1.85 5.89
CA GLU A 160 28.62 -2.79 7.00
C GLU A 160 27.28 -2.82 7.75
N VAL A 161 26.68 -1.66 7.98
CA VAL A 161 25.33 -1.45 8.53
C VAL A 161 24.29 -2.01 7.56
N ARG A 162 24.41 -1.75 6.25
CA ARG A 162 23.53 -2.36 5.24
C ARG A 162 23.60 -3.89 5.24
N ARG A 163 24.80 -4.45 5.44
CA ARG A 163 25.00 -5.89 5.58
C ARG A 163 24.34 -6.40 6.84
N LEU A 164 24.49 -5.72 7.97
CA LEU A 164 23.86 -6.08 9.25
C LEU A 164 22.32 -6.11 9.13
N VAL A 165 21.72 -5.09 8.52
CA VAL A 165 20.27 -5.06 8.25
C VAL A 165 19.86 -6.26 7.39
N SER A 166 20.64 -6.58 6.35
CA SER A 166 20.35 -7.71 5.46
C SER A 166 20.44 -9.06 6.19
N VAL A 167 21.37 -9.22 7.13
CA VAL A 167 21.49 -10.43 7.95
C VAL A 167 20.34 -10.54 8.96
N ALA A 168 19.89 -9.42 9.53
CA ALA A 168 18.70 -9.39 10.40
C ALA A 168 17.40 -9.74 9.64
N MET A 169 17.38 -9.60 8.31
CA MET A 169 16.27 -10.04 7.46
C MET A 169 16.29 -11.54 7.16
N ASP A 170 17.40 -12.24 7.36
CA ASP A 170 17.52 -13.66 7.04
C ASP A 170 16.75 -14.53 8.06
N GLN A 171 15.88 -15.41 7.55
CA GLN A 171 15.09 -16.33 8.36
C GLN A 171 15.95 -17.32 9.16
N ARG A 172 17.18 -17.59 8.72
CA ARG A 172 18.12 -18.44 9.48
C ARG A 172 18.66 -17.75 10.73
N ASN A 173 18.61 -16.41 10.75
CA ASN A 173 19.02 -15.55 11.86
C ASN A 173 20.34 -15.97 12.54
N GLU A 174 21.38 -16.22 11.74
CA GLU A 174 22.70 -16.65 12.25
C GLU A 174 23.35 -15.60 13.18
N SER A 175 22.94 -14.33 13.06
CA SER A 175 23.38 -13.23 13.92
C SER A 175 22.67 -13.15 15.28
N GLY A 176 21.53 -13.84 15.43
CA GLY A 176 20.74 -13.85 16.66
C GLY A 176 19.97 -12.56 16.94
N ILE A 177 19.88 -11.61 16.00
CA ILE A 177 19.11 -10.37 16.15
C ILE A 177 17.62 -10.70 16.08
N ARG A 178 16.89 -10.46 17.18
CA ARG A 178 15.48 -10.86 17.33
C ARG A 178 14.51 -9.69 17.31
N SER A 179 15.00 -8.46 17.40
CA SER A 179 14.18 -7.25 17.35
C SER A 179 14.89 -6.08 16.67
N PRO A 180 14.15 -5.11 16.09
CA PRO A 180 14.75 -3.88 15.60
C PRO A 180 15.46 -3.05 16.65
N TYR A 181 15.11 -3.20 17.92
CA TYR A 181 15.83 -2.54 19.02
C TYR A 181 17.22 -3.14 19.24
N GLU A 182 17.36 -4.47 19.14
CA GLU A 182 18.68 -5.12 19.13
C GLU A 182 19.50 -4.70 17.90
N LEU A 183 18.85 -4.62 16.73
CA LEU A 183 19.51 -4.14 15.51
C LEU A 183 20.01 -2.71 15.69
N LEU A 184 19.17 -1.80 16.23
CA LEU A 184 19.56 -0.42 16.51
C LEU A 184 20.79 -0.35 17.42
N ARG A 185 20.83 -1.14 18.51
CA ARG A 185 21.98 -1.16 19.42
C ARG A 185 23.27 -1.60 18.74
N GLU A 186 23.20 -2.60 17.87
CA GLU A 186 24.37 -3.04 17.10
C GLU A 186 24.81 -1.97 16.10
N VAL A 187 23.87 -1.28 15.44
CA VAL A 187 24.18 -0.14 14.56
C VAL A 187 24.82 1.00 15.33
N GLU A 188 24.27 1.40 16.48
CA GLU A 188 24.83 2.44 17.36
C GLU A 188 26.25 2.11 17.84
N ARG A 189 26.54 0.82 18.06
CA ARG A 189 27.87 0.35 18.46
C ARG A 189 28.89 0.42 17.31
N LEU A 190 28.45 0.16 16.08
CA LEU A 190 29.29 0.24 14.89
C LEU A 190 29.54 1.69 14.46
N ASP A 191 28.46 2.48 14.37
CA ASP A 191 28.49 3.87 13.99
C ASP A 191 27.37 4.65 14.71
N PRO A 192 27.71 5.48 15.72
CA PRO A 192 26.73 6.29 16.45
C PRO A 192 25.95 7.28 15.57
N ALA A 193 26.54 7.81 14.50
CA ALA A 193 25.87 8.78 13.62
C ALA A 193 24.81 8.09 12.76
N GLU A 194 25.13 6.92 12.19
CA GLU A 194 24.15 6.06 11.53
C GLU A 194 23.09 5.56 12.52
N GLY A 195 23.43 5.29 13.78
CA GLY A 195 22.46 4.95 14.82
C GLY A 195 21.37 6.02 15.03
N VAL A 196 21.75 7.30 15.06
CA VAL A 196 20.79 8.42 15.12
C VAL A 196 19.90 8.46 13.87
N HIS A 197 20.50 8.27 12.70
CA HIS A 197 19.75 8.24 11.44
C HIS A 197 18.77 7.06 11.39
N PHE A 198 19.22 5.87 11.80
CA PHE A 198 18.42 4.65 11.93
C PHE A 198 17.19 4.88 12.80
N ALA A 199 17.38 5.43 14.00
CA ALA A 199 16.28 5.74 14.92
C ALA A 199 15.28 6.74 14.31
N SER A 200 15.75 7.73 13.54
CA SER A 200 14.88 8.65 12.80
C SER A 200 14.05 7.94 11.73
N VAL A 201 14.68 7.05 10.96
CA VAL A 201 14.01 6.27 9.90
C VAL A 201 12.96 5.34 10.49
N MET A 202 13.24 4.71 11.63
CA MET A 202 12.27 3.90 12.38
C MET A 202 11.04 4.71 12.78
N ARG A 203 11.23 5.87 13.41
CA ARG A 203 10.12 6.73 13.87
C ARG A 203 9.28 7.27 12.73
N ALA A 204 9.91 7.54 11.58
CA ALA A 204 9.22 8.01 10.38
C ALA A 204 8.41 6.91 9.68
N PHE A 205 8.62 5.63 9.98
CA PHE A 205 7.87 4.53 9.38
C PHE A 205 6.55 4.29 10.12
N ARG A 206 5.50 4.99 9.68
CA ARG A 206 4.15 4.93 10.25
C ARG A 206 3.13 4.45 9.21
N PRO A 207 3.15 3.16 8.83
CA PRO A 207 2.18 2.63 7.88
C PRO A 207 0.77 2.65 8.49
N ARG A 208 -0.23 2.86 7.62
CA ARG A 208 -1.65 2.90 7.97
C ARG A 208 -2.27 1.51 7.84
N LEU A 209 -3.20 1.17 8.72
CA LEU A 209 -3.85 -0.14 8.80
C LEU A 209 -5.36 -0.04 8.60
N VAL A 210 -5.91 -0.92 7.77
CA VAL A 210 -7.35 -1.15 7.63
C VAL A 210 -7.65 -2.64 7.75
N VAL A 211 -8.65 -2.99 8.56
CA VAL A 211 -9.17 -4.36 8.62
C VAL A 211 -10.39 -4.48 7.70
N ASN A 212 -10.34 -5.35 6.70
CA ASN A 212 -11.43 -5.55 5.75
C ASN A 212 -12.19 -6.85 6.03
N GLY A 213 -13.50 -6.86 5.86
CA GLY A 213 -14.34 -8.04 6.00
C GLY A 213 -14.70 -8.39 7.45
N VAL A 214 -14.80 -7.38 8.32
CA VAL A 214 -15.16 -7.54 9.74
C VAL A 214 -16.60 -8.05 9.87
N ARG A 215 -16.80 -9.15 10.60
CA ARG A 215 -18.12 -9.74 10.86
C ARG A 215 -18.61 -9.51 12.29
N GLY A 216 -17.70 -9.23 13.22
CA GLY A 216 -18.02 -9.06 14.63
C GLY A 216 -17.01 -8.23 15.40
N THR A 217 -17.27 -8.07 16.70
CA THR A 217 -16.45 -7.25 17.59
C THR A 217 -15.03 -7.80 17.80
N GLU A 218 -14.84 -9.11 17.68
CA GLU A 218 -13.51 -9.73 17.75
C GLU A 218 -12.63 -9.28 16.57
N ASP A 219 -13.19 -9.24 15.37
CA ASP A 219 -12.47 -8.78 14.16
C ASP A 219 -12.11 -7.29 14.24
N ILE A 220 -12.94 -6.46 14.89
CA ILE A 220 -12.63 -5.05 15.13
C ILE A 220 -11.38 -4.91 16.02
N ARG A 221 -11.24 -5.77 17.02
CA ARG A 221 -10.09 -5.77 17.93
C ARG A 221 -8.79 -6.16 17.23
N LEU A 222 -8.85 -6.87 16.11
CA LEU A 222 -7.68 -7.31 15.36
C LEU A 222 -6.77 -6.15 14.97
N GLY A 223 -7.34 -5.03 14.51
CA GLY A 223 -6.56 -3.85 14.12
C GLY A 223 -5.73 -3.29 15.28
N PHE A 224 -6.32 -3.19 16.46
CA PHE A 224 -5.65 -2.76 17.69
C PHE A 224 -4.59 -3.76 18.16
N SER A 225 -4.88 -5.06 18.06
CA SER A 225 -3.92 -6.12 18.37
C SER A 225 -2.69 -6.04 17.47
N ILE A 226 -2.89 -5.85 16.17
CA ILE A 226 -1.78 -5.72 15.21
C ILE A 226 -0.98 -4.44 15.47
N LYS A 227 -1.64 -3.30 15.74
CA LYS A 227 -0.95 -2.07 16.17
C LYS A 227 -0.03 -2.34 17.37
N THR A 228 -0.57 -2.98 18.41
CA THR A 228 0.17 -3.32 19.63
C THR A 228 1.35 -4.25 19.35
N LEU A 229 1.16 -5.28 18.53
CA LEU A 229 2.22 -6.23 18.16
C LEU A 229 3.33 -5.54 17.35
N CYS A 230 2.98 -4.71 16.36
CA CYS A 230 3.97 -3.96 15.58
C CYS A 230 4.79 -3.02 16.47
N SER A 231 4.17 -2.34 17.44
CA SER A 231 4.92 -1.49 18.39
C SER A 231 5.82 -2.31 19.31
N LYS A 232 5.35 -3.46 19.79
CA LYS A 232 6.14 -4.34 20.66
C LYS A 232 7.33 -4.98 19.95
N TYR A 233 7.13 -5.48 18.73
CA TYR A 233 8.12 -6.30 18.03
C TYR A 233 8.97 -5.52 17.03
N TYR A 234 8.43 -4.45 16.45
CA TYR A 234 9.14 -3.67 15.43
C TYR A 234 9.50 -2.25 15.87
N ALA A 235 9.03 -1.81 17.05
CA ALA A 235 9.17 -0.43 17.50
C ALA A 235 8.65 0.59 16.47
N ILE A 236 7.60 0.20 15.74
CA ILE A 236 6.88 1.06 14.79
C ILE A 236 5.47 1.32 15.34
N GLU A 237 4.96 2.51 15.05
CA GLU A 237 3.63 2.94 15.52
C GLU A 237 2.72 3.06 14.30
N PRO A 238 2.12 1.96 13.84
CA PRO A 238 1.22 2.02 12.71
C PRO A 238 -0.07 2.74 13.12
N GLU A 239 -0.64 3.50 12.20
CA GLU A 239 -1.87 4.24 12.42
C GLU A 239 -3.07 3.37 12.03
N TYR A 240 -4.03 3.17 12.94
CA TYR A 240 -5.22 2.37 12.65
C TYR A 240 -6.35 3.26 12.13
N LEU A 241 -6.63 3.20 10.83
CA LEU A 241 -7.66 4.03 10.20
C LEU A 241 -9.08 3.52 10.49
N GLY A 242 -9.23 2.21 10.68
CA GLY A 242 -10.51 1.59 11.00
C GLY A 242 -10.70 0.26 10.27
N TYR A 243 -11.96 -0.08 10.04
CA TYR A 243 -12.33 -1.33 9.40
C TYR A 243 -13.47 -1.15 8.40
N VAL A 244 -13.62 -2.11 7.50
CA VAL A 244 -14.75 -2.25 6.58
C VAL A 244 -15.50 -3.52 6.95
N SER A 245 -16.80 -3.40 7.22
CA SER A 245 -17.67 -4.53 7.55
C SER A 245 -17.80 -5.50 6.38
N TYR A 246 -17.97 -6.79 6.69
CA TYR A 246 -18.50 -7.73 5.72
C TYR A 246 -19.93 -7.33 5.34
N ASP A 247 -20.20 -7.20 4.04
CA ASP A 247 -21.45 -6.67 3.53
C ASP A 247 -21.78 -7.35 2.19
N GLU A 248 -22.99 -7.91 2.05
CA GLU A 248 -23.42 -8.60 0.83
C GLU A 248 -23.49 -7.65 -0.38
N GLN A 249 -23.68 -6.34 -0.15
CA GLN A 249 -23.67 -5.33 -1.21
C GLN A 249 -22.31 -5.24 -1.91
N VAL A 250 -21.22 -5.62 -1.23
CA VAL A 250 -19.88 -5.70 -1.83
C VAL A 250 -19.86 -6.73 -2.97
N ARG A 251 -20.50 -7.87 -2.78
CA ARG A 251 -20.54 -8.93 -3.80
C ARG A 251 -21.33 -8.48 -5.01
N GLU A 252 -22.45 -7.81 -4.80
CA GLU A 252 -23.27 -7.26 -5.88
C GLU A 252 -22.55 -6.13 -6.62
N ALA A 253 -21.78 -5.28 -5.92
CA ALA A 253 -20.93 -4.25 -6.51
C ALA A 253 -19.86 -4.84 -7.44
N VAL A 254 -19.14 -5.86 -6.97
CA VAL A 254 -18.12 -6.55 -7.75
C VAL A 254 -18.74 -7.21 -9.00
N ARG A 255 -19.90 -7.87 -8.85
CA ARG A 255 -20.63 -8.46 -9.99
C ARG A 255 -21.08 -7.41 -11.00
N ALA A 256 -21.50 -6.25 -10.52
CA ALA A 256 -21.91 -5.13 -11.36
C ALA A 256 -20.73 -4.39 -11.99
N CYS A 257 -19.48 -4.72 -11.63
CA CYS A 257 -18.28 -3.99 -12.05
C CYS A 257 -18.38 -2.50 -11.69
N ARG A 258 -18.92 -2.20 -10.50
CA ARG A 258 -19.12 -0.84 -10.01
C ARG A 258 -18.68 -0.73 -8.54
N PRO A 259 -18.21 0.45 -8.10
CA PRO A 259 -17.90 0.69 -6.69
C PRO A 259 -19.15 0.52 -5.79
N VAL A 260 -18.98 -0.04 -4.60
CA VAL A 260 -20.07 -0.15 -3.60
C VAL A 260 -20.53 1.22 -3.11
N VAL A 261 -19.60 2.18 -3.00
CA VAL A 261 -19.91 3.58 -2.65
C VAL A 261 -20.78 4.28 -3.69
N ASP A 262 -20.86 3.72 -4.91
CA ASP A 262 -21.73 4.18 -5.98
C ASP A 262 -23.09 3.49 -5.96
N ILE A 263 -23.11 2.15 -5.94
CA ILE A 263 -24.37 1.40 -6.07
C ILE A 263 -25.16 1.28 -4.77
N ALA A 264 -24.51 1.39 -3.62
CA ALA A 264 -25.09 1.19 -2.30
C ALA A 264 -24.42 2.12 -1.27
N PRO A 265 -24.57 3.44 -1.41
CA PRO A 265 -23.88 4.44 -0.58
C PRO A 265 -24.21 4.32 0.91
N ASP A 266 -25.41 3.87 1.25
CA ASP A 266 -25.85 3.67 2.64
C ASP A 266 -25.48 2.30 3.23
N SER A 267 -24.80 1.45 2.45
CA SER A 267 -24.32 0.14 2.94
C SER A 267 -23.27 0.31 4.03
N SER A 268 -23.14 -0.69 4.91
CA SER A 268 -22.17 -0.62 6.00
C SER A 268 -20.76 -0.48 5.44
N ALA A 269 -20.42 -1.25 4.41
CA ALA A 269 -19.12 -1.16 3.76
C ALA A 269 -18.86 0.24 3.18
N ALA A 270 -19.82 0.83 2.44
CA ALA A 270 -19.65 2.15 1.85
C ALA A 270 -19.41 3.24 2.89
N VAL A 271 -20.19 3.27 3.97
CA VAL A 271 -20.05 4.26 5.06
C VAL A 271 -18.65 4.20 5.70
N TYR A 272 -18.13 3.01 5.97
CA TYR A 272 -16.78 2.87 6.54
C TYR A 272 -15.67 3.23 5.54
N ILE A 273 -15.86 2.93 4.26
CA ILE A 273 -14.91 3.33 3.21
C ILE A 273 -14.84 4.85 3.09
N GLU A 274 -15.99 5.54 3.05
CA GLU A 274 -16.06 7.01 3.02
C GLU A 274 -15.37 7.63 4.25
N ARG A 275 -15.55 7.03 5.43
CA ARG A 275 -14.84 7.47 6.64
C ARG A 275 -13.32 7.29 6.53
N ILE A 276 -12.85 6.19 5.97
CA ILE A 276 -11.41 5.94 5.74
C ILE A 276 -10.88 6.94 4.70
N ALA A 277 -11.61 7.16 3.60
CA ALA A 277 -11.23 8.12 2.56
C ALA A 277 -11.06 9.54 3.12
N ARG A 278 -11.97 9.97 3.99
CA ARG A 278 -11.87 11.27 4.67
C ARG A 278 -10.62 11.38 5.55
N LYS A 279 -10.35 10.37 6.38
CA LYS A 279 -9.14 10.34 7.22
C LYS A 279 -7.86 10.40 6.38
N LEU A 280 -7.85 9.68 5.25
CA LEU A 280 -6.71 9.71 4.33
C LEU A 280 -6.53 11.11 3.73
N ALA A 281 -7.62 11.80 3.39
CA ALA A 281 -7.58 13.15 2.81
C ALA A 281 -7.22 14.25 3.82
N GLU A 282 -7.61 14.10 5.09
CA GLU A 282 -7.26 15.03 6.17
C GLU A 282 -5.77 14.93 6.59
N GLY A 283 -5.07 13.87 6.17
CA GLY A 283 -3.69 13.59 6.59
C GLY A 283 -3.62 12.94 7.99
N PRO A 284 -2.42 12.71 8.54
CA PRO A 284 -2.27 12.16 9.88
C PRO A 284 -2.87 13.15 10.89
N GLY A 285 -4.06 12.83 11.41
CA GLY A 285 -4.71 13.64 12.44
C GLY A 285 -3.89 13.62 13.72
N GLU A 286 -3.80 14.77 14.40
CA GLU A 286 -3.40 14.81 15.80
C GLU A 286 -4.36 13.87 16.57
N GLU A 287 -3.82 12.85 17.22
CA GLU A 287 -4.61 12.02 18.16
C GLU A 287 -5.22 12.99 19.18
N VAL A 288 -6.55 13.16 19.15
CA VAL A 288 -7.24 13.88 20.22
C VAL A 288 -6.97 13.11 21.52
N PRO A 289 -6.44 13.77 22.56
CA PRO A 289 -5.92 13.14 23.78
C PRO A 289 -6.96 12.35 24.58
#